data_AF-A0A368FGU8-F1
#
_entry.id   AF-A0A368FGU8-F1
#
_cell.length_a   1.000
_cell.length_b   1.000
_cell.length_c   1.000
_cell.angle_alpha   90.00
_cell.angle_beta   90.00
_cell.angle_gamma   90.00
#
_symmetry.space_group_name_H-M   'P 1'
#
loop_
_entity.id
_entity.type
_entity.pdbx_description
1 polymer ?
#
loop_
_entity_poly.entity_id
_entity_poly.type
_entity_poly.pdbx_seq_one_letter_code
_entity_poly.pdbx_strand_id
1 'polypeptide(L)' 'MSHAQGMGRNTPEEVVILAKKDLDAMSLFLGNKKFFFGDKPVTLDCDMFAHLSQFL' A
#
# COMPACT_ATOMS: atom_id res chain seq x y z
N MET A 1 -22.91 -0.44 22.29
CA MET A 1 -22.63 0.16 20.97
C MET A 1 -21.35 -0.46 20.44
N SER A 2 -21.40 -1.20 19.34
CA SER A 2 -20.19 -1.79 18.74
C SER A 2 -19.48 -0.71 17.92
N HIS A 3 -18.35 -0.20 18.40
CA HIS A 3 -17.46 0.58 17.55
C HIS A 3 -16.97 -0.34 16.42
N ALA A 4 -17.00 0.14 15.18
CA ALA A 4 -16.51 -0.63 14.04
C ALA A 4 -15.04 -1.07 14.24
N GLN A 5 -14.60 -2.13 13.56
CA GLN A 5 -13.25 -2.68 13.70
C GLN A 5 -12.50 -2.60 12.36
N GLY A 6 -11.18 -2.43 12.43
CA GLY A 6 -10.32 -2.35 11.24
C GLY A 6 -10.77 -1.25 10.27
N MET A 7 -11.03 -1.63 9.01
CA MET A 7 -11.45 -0.72 7.95
C MET A 7 -12.77 0.00 8.23
N GLY A 8 -13.69 -0.60 9.00
CA GLY A 8 -14.98 0.02 9.31
C GLY A 8 -14.88 1.24 10.24
N ARG A 9 -13.70 1.51 10.81
CA ARG A 9 -13.45 2.67 11.71
C ARG A 9 -13.20 3.96 10.96
N ASN A 10 -12.79 3.88 9.71
CA ASN A 10 -12.35 5.04 8.93
C ASN A 10 -13.45 5.49 7.99
N THR A 11 -13.61 6.81 7.82
CA THR A 11 -14.45 7.36 6.75
C THR A 11 -13.82 7.08 5.37
N PRO A 12 -14.58 7.16 4.27
CA PRO A 12 -14.02 7.02 2.92
C PRO A 12 -12.83 7.97 2.67
N GLU A 13 -12.89 9.20 3.15
CA GLU A 13 -11.82 10.19 3.02
C GLU A 13 -10.58 9.79 3.81
N GLU A 14 -10.76 9.29 5.04
CA GLU A 14 -9.66 8.78 5.86
C GLU A 14 -9.00 7.56 5.22
N VAL A 15 -9.78 6.66 4.61
CA VAL A 15 -9.26 5.51 3.85
C VAL A 15 -8.37 5.99 2.70
N VAL A 16 -8.79 7.00 1.94
CA VAL A 16 -7.99 7.55 0.84
C VAL A 16 -6.69 8.19 1.35
N ILE A 17 -6.75 8.92 2.47
CA ILE A 17 -5.55 9.51 3.10
C ILE A 17 -4.58 8.42 3.57
N LEU A 18 -5.07 7.34 4.17
CA LEU A 18 -4.26 6.22 4.62
C LEU A 18 -3.63 5.48 3.44
N ALA A 19 -4.41 5.16 2.41
CA ALA A 19 -3.90 4.52 1.20
C ALA A 19 -2.78 5.35 0.55
N LYS A 20 -2.92 6.68 0.49
CA LYS A 20 -1.87 7.56 -0.03
C LYS A 20 -0.60 7.52 0.83
N LYS A 21 -0.74 7.55 2.16
CA LYS A 21 0.41 7.44 3.08
C LYS A 21 1.14 6.11 2.91
N ASP A 22 0.41 5.02 2.72
CA ASP A 22 0.99 3.70 2.49
C ASP A 22 1.77 3.67 1.17
N LEU A 23 1.19 4.23 0.09
CA LEU A 23 1.89 4.35 -1.19
C LEU A 23 3.14 5.23 -1.12
N ASP A 24 3.08 6.35 -0.40
CA ASP A 24 4.25 7.23 -0.17
C ASP A 24 5.34 6.49 0.60
N ALA A 25 4.98 5.72 1.64
CA ALA A 25 5.90 4.90 2.41
C ALA A 25 6.52 3.77 1.56
N MET A 26 5.73 3.09 0.73
CA MET A 26 6.23 2.06 -0.19
C MET A 26 7.14 2.66 -1.26
N SER A 27 6.83 3.84 -1.78
CA SER A 27 7.68 4.58 -2.72
C SER A 27 9.04 4.93 -2.08
N LEU A 28 9.04 5.46 -0.86
CA LEU A 28 10.27 5.71 -0.10
C LEU A 28 11.04 4.41 0.18
N PHE A 29 10.33 3.35 0.55
CA PHE A 29 10.95 2.07 0.86
C PHE A 29 11.59 1.45 -0.38
N LEU A 30 10.95 1.48 -1.55
CA LEU A 30 11.56 1.04 -2.81
C LEU A 30 12.75 1.95 -3.18
N GLY A 31 12.55 3.26 -3.13
CA GLY A 31 13.56 4.26 -3.50
C GLY A 31 14.12 3.99 -4.89
N ASN A 32 15.45 3.95 -5.00
CA ASN A 32 16.15 3.68 -6.27
C ASN A 32 16.44 2.19 -6.51
N LYS A 33 15.90 1.28 -5.69
CA LYS A 33 16.12 -0.16 -5.87
C LYS A 33 15.28 -0.69 -7.02
N LYS A 34 15.76 -1.77 -7.65
CA LYS A 34 15.02 -2.46 -8.71
C LYS A 34 13.78 -3.19 -8.18
N PHE A 35 13.91 -3.76 -6.99
CA PHE A 35 12.85 -4.44 -6.23
C PHE A 35 12.94 -4.07 -4.75
N PHE A 36 11.88 -4.28 -3.97
CA PHE A 36 11.81 -3.83 -2.57
C PHE A 36 12.98 -4.29 -1.70
N PHE A 37 13.52 -5.50 -1.95
CA PHE A 37 14.64 -6.09 -1.22
C PHE A 37 15.93 -6.24 -2.05
N GLY A 38 16.07 -5.50 -3.14
CA GLY A 38 17.32 -5.41 -3.92
C GLY A 38 17.18 -5.93 -5.35
N ASP A 39 17.93 -6.98 -5.69
CA ASP A 39 18.17 -7.36 -7.09
C ASP A 39 17.17 -8.36 -7.67
N LYS A 40 16.41 -9.05 -6.82
CA LYS A 40 15.41 -10.06 -7.22
C LYS A 40 14.03 -9.69 -6.68
N PRO A 41 12.96 -9.91 -7.46
CA PRO A 41 11.61 -9.70 -6.97
C PRO A 41 11.29 -10.69 -5.85
N VAL A 42 10.51 -10.24 -4.89
CA VAL A 42 9.90 -11.08 -3.87
C VAL A 42 8.39 -10.90 -3.88
N THR A 43 7.68 -11.63 -3.02
CA THR A 43 6.21 -11.58 -2.93
C THR A 43 5.68 -10.15 -2.77
N LEU A 44 6.38 -9.28 -2.02
CA LEU A 44 5.98 -7.88 -1.85
C LEU A 44 5.92 -7.12 -3.19
N ASP A 45 6.87 -7.36 -4.11
CA ASP A 45 6.85 -6.71 -5.43
C ASP A 45 5.62 -7.15 -6.24
N CYS A 46 5.29 -8.44 -6.20
CA CYS A 46 4.10 -9.00 -6.85
C CYS A 46 2.81 -8.42 -6.26
N ASP A 47 2.70 -8.36 -4.94
CA ASP A 47 1.53 -7.82 -4.25
C ASP A 47 1.35 -6.33 -4.55
N MET A 48 2.42 -5.54 -4.53
CA MET A 48 2.37 -4.13 -4.88
C MET A 48 1.92 -3.92 -6.32
N PHE A 49 2.43 -4.72 -7.26
CA PHE A 49 1.97 -4.68 -8.65
C PHE A 49 0.47 -5.00 -8.77
N ALA A 50 -0.02 -6.05 -8.09
CA ALA A 50 -1.42 -6.47 -8.15
C ALA A 50 -2.39 -5.42 -7.57
N HIS A 51 -1.97 -4.68 -6.54
CA HIS A 51 -2.75 -3.56 -6.00
C HIS A 51 -2.74 -2.36 -6.95
N LEU A 52 -1.57 -2.01 -7.49
CA LEU A 52 -1.45 -0.88 -8.42
C LEU A 52 -2.20 -1.13 -9.74
N SER A 53 -2.28 -2.38 -10.20
CA SER A 53 -2.99 -2.73 -11.42
C SER A 53 -4.50 -2.52 -11.35
N GLN A 54 -5.08 -2.34 -10.15
CA GLN A 54 -6.51 -2.03 -10.01
C GLN A 54 -6.86 -0.60 -10.43
N PHE A 55 -5.85 0.28 -10.55
CA PHE A 55 -6.02 1.67 -10.97
C PHE A 55 -5.82 1.89 -12.48
N LEU A 56 -5.41 0.84 -13.21
CA LEU A 56 -5.21 0.84 -14.66
C LEU A 56 -6.49 0.39 -15.38
#